data_AF-A0A820SF70-F1
#
_entry.id   AF-A0A820SF70-F1
#
_cell.length_a   1.000
_cell.length_b   1.000
_cell.length_c   1.000
_cell.angle_alpha   90.00
_cell.angle_beta   90.00
_cell.angle_gamma   90.00
#
_symmetry.space_group_name_H-M   'P 1'
#
loop_
_entity.id
_entity.type
_entity.pdbx_description
1 polymer ?
#
loop_
_entity_poly.entity_id
_entity_poly.type
_entity_poly.pdbx_seq_one_letter_code
_entity_poly.pdbx_strand_id
1 'polypeptide(L)' 'IVQCLLMLTSITTCVVIKWNENHLIAYVQSDNTNAEQLRHHCQSNLPSHMIPSIFIILEKLPLSPNGK' A
#
# COMPACT_ATOMS: atom_id res chain seq x y z
N ILE A 1 1.21 6.98 5.17
CA ILE A 1 0.56 5.95 4.32
C ILE A 1 1.03 4.56 4.71
N VAL A 2 2.34 4.24 4.62
CA VAL A 2 2.88 2.94 5.02
C VAL A 2 2.44 2.53 6.43
N GLN A 3 2.62 3.41 7.42
CA GLN A 3 2.16 3.15 8.79
C GLN A 3 0.66 2.87 8.88
N CYS A 4 -0.16 3.56 8.09
CA CYS A 4 -1.60 3.35 8.07
C CYS A 4 -1.94 1.95 7.57
N LEU A 5 -1.30 1.51 6.49
CA LEU A 5 -1.52 0.19 5.91
C LEU A 5 -1.03 -0.90 6.87
N LEU A 6 0.14 -0.76 7.49
CA LEU A 6 0.69 -1.73 8.45
C LEU A 6 -0.15 -1.89 9.73
N MET A 7 -1.15 -1.04 9.99
CA MET A 7 -2.11 -1.27 11.08
C MET A 7 -3.13 -2.38 10.77
N LEU A 8 -3.28 -2.79 9.50
CA LEU A 8 -4.06 -3.97 9.13
C LEU A 8 -3.21 -5.22 9.36
N THR A 9 -3.68 -6.12 10.23
CA THR A 9 -2.98 -7.37 10.58
C THR A 9 -2.79 -8.32 9.41
N SER A 10 -3.55 -8.15 8.32
CA SER A 10 -3.42 -8.91 7.08
C SER A 10 -2.24 -8.46 6.21
N ILE A 11 -1.63 -7.31 6.50
CA ILE A 11 -0.53 -6.75 5.70
C ILE A 11 0.81 -7.05 6.37
N THR A 12 1.65 -7.81 5.67
CA THR A 12 2.99 -8.16 6.15
C THR A 12 4.00 -7.05 5.85
N THR A 13 3.94 -6.48 4.64
CA THR A 13 4.80 -5.37 4.24
C THR A 13 4.13 -4.53 3.18
N CYS A 14 4.53 -3.26 3.12
CA CYS A 14 3.94 -2.26 2.25
C CYS A 14 5.01 -1.26 1.82
N VAL A 15 5.00 -0.92 0.53
CA VAL A 15 5.82 0.16 -0.03
C VAL A 15 4.91 1.09 -0.81
N VAL A 16 5.08 2.39 -0.62
CA VAL A 16 4.34 3.41 -1.36
C VAL A 16 5.32 4.23 -2.17
N ILE A 17 5.11 4.28 -3.48
CA ILE A 17 5.90 5.08 -4.40
C ILE A 17 5.07 6.23 -4.94
N LYS A 18 5.71 7.38 -5.12
CA LYS A 18 5.15 8.49 -5.87
C LYS A 18 5.38 8.24 -7.36
N TRP A 19 4.30 8.10 -8.11
CA TRP A 19 4.32 8.04 -9.55
C TRP A 19 3.82 9.38 -10.06
N ASN A 20 4.66 10.14 -10.78
CA ASN A 20 4.40 11.52 -11.20
C ASN A 20 4.04 12.50 -10.05
N GLU A 21 3.57 13.72 -10.36
CA GLU A 21 3.36 14.77 -9.36
C GLU A 21 2.23 14.47 -8.36
N ASN A 22 1.21 13.72 -8.76
CA ASN A 22 -0.04 13.60 -7.99
C ASN A 22 -0.51 12.17 -7.77
N HIS A 23 0.18 11.16 -8.31
CA HIS A 23 -0.25 9.78 -8.15
C HIS A 23 0.64 9.01 -7.17
N LEU A 24 -0.02 8.23 -6.32
CA LEU A 24 0.63 7.36 -5.35
C LEU A 24 0.24 5.92 -5.69
N ILE A 25 1.24 5.04 -5.77
CA ILE A 25 1.06 3.61 -6.01
C ILE A 25 1.51 2.89 -4.74
N ALA A 26 0.63 2.07 -4.18
CA ALA A 26 0.94 1.24 -3.03
C ALA A 26 1.11 -0.22 -3.45
N TYR A 27 2.30 -0.75 -3.26
CA TYR A 27 2.58 -2.18 -3.32
C TYR A 27 2.37 -2.78 -1.94
N VAL A 28 1.50 -3.76 -1.84
CA VAL A 28 1.09 -4.35 -0.57
C VAL A 28 1.27 -5.85 -0.64
N GLN A 29 2.03 -6.39 0.31
CA GLN A 29 2.14 -7.82 0.49
C GLN A 29 1.09 -8.31 1.48
N SER A 30 0.17 -9.13 1.01
CA SER A 30 -0.94 -9.66 1.81
C SER A 30 -1.58 -10.85 1.10
N ASP A 31 -1.94 -11.87 1.87
CA ASP A 31 -2.61 -13.07 1.36
C ASP A 31 -4.14 -13.01 1.49
N ASN A 32 -4.65 -12.04 2.27
CA ASN A 32 -6.08 -11.94 2.58
C ASN A 32 -6.57 -10.49 2.63
N THR A 33 -6.35 -9.74 1.55
CA THR A 33 -6.89 -8.38 1.41
C THR A 33 -7.20 -8.06 -0.04
N ASN A 34 -7.99 -7.01 -0.27
CA ASN A 34 -8.26 -6.48 -1.59
C ASN A 34 -8.08 -4.96 -1.64
N ALA A 35 -7.97 -4.40 -2.84
CA ALA A 35 -7.71 -2.97 -3.03
C ALA A 35 -8.80 -2.06 -2.43
N GLU A 36 -10.04 -2.54 -2.35
CA GLU A 36 -11.17 -1.77 -1.82
C GLU A 36 -11.08 -1.63 -0.30
N GLN A 37 -10.76 -2.71 0.42
CA GLN A 37 -10.50 -2.70 1.86
C GLN A 37 -9.33 -1.77 2.21
N LEU A 38 -8.23 -1.86 1.46
CA LEU A 38 -7.07 -0.99 1.65
C LEU A 38 -7.42 0.48 1.45
N ARG A 39 -8.21 0.78 0.42
CA ARG A 39 -8.68 2.14 0.13
C ARG A 39 -9.60 2.67 1.23
N HIS A 40 -10.56 1.88 1.67
CA HIS A 40 -11.50 2.27 2.73
C HIS A 40 -10.79 2.53 4.06
N HIS A 41 -9.81 1.67 4.40
CA HIS A 41 -8.95 1.87 5.57
C HIS A 41 -8.14 3.16 5.47
N CYS A 42 -7.54 3.44 4.31
CA CYS A 42 -6.83 4.69 4.09
C CYS A 42 -7.76 5.91 4.18
N GLN A 43 -8.97 5.84 3.60
CA GLN A 43 -9.97 6.93 3.66
C GLN A 43 -10.36 7.30 5.09
N SER A 44 -10.43 6.31 5.98
CA SER A 44 -10.84 6.52 7.37
C SER A 44 -9.73 7.14 8.23
N ASN A 45 -8.47 7.03 7.81
CA ASN A 45 -7.30 7.37 8.62
C ASN A 45 -6.40 8.45 8.00
N LEU A 46 -6.57 8.77 6.71
CA LEU A 46 -5.70 9.67 5.96
C LEU A 46 -6.52 10.72 5.18
N PRO A 47 -5.95 11.92 4.97
CA PRO A 47 -6.50 12.90 4.04
C PRO A 47 -6.62 12.34 2.61
N SER A 48 -7.60 12.81 1.85
CA SER A 48 -7.91 12.32 0.49
C SER A 48 -6.73 12.34 -0.48
N HIS A 49 -5.86 13.35 -0.40
CA HIS A 49 -4.68 13.49 -1.26
C HIS A 49 -3.52 12.53 -0.91
N MET A 50 -3.56 11.88 0.25
CA MET A 50 -2.57 10.88 0.66
C MET A 50 -3.01 9.44 0.35
N ILE A 51 -4.20 9.28 -0.23
CA ILE A 51 -4.74 7.95 -0.56
C ILE A 51 -4.11 7.49 -1.88
N PRO A 52 -3.46 6.33 -1.92
CA PRO A 52 -2.97 5.75 -3.17
C PRO A 52 -4.07 5.65 -4.22
N SER A 53 -3.77 6.11 -5.43
CA SER A 53 -4.67 5.96 -6.58
C SER A 53 -4.75 4.50 -7.00
N ILE A 54 -3.64 3.77 -6.87
CA ILE A 54 -3.45 2.39 -7.30
C ILE A 54 -2.92 1.56 -6.13
N PHE A 55 -3.53 0.40 -5.91
CA PHE A 55 -3.06 -0.62 -4.99
C PHE A 55 -2.70 -1.88 -5.79
N ILE A 56 -1.47 -2.35 -5.64
CA ILE A 56 -0.96 -3.57 -6.27
C ILE A 56 -0.70 -4.56 -5.14
N ILE A 57 -1.48 -5.63 -5.10
CA ILE A 57 -1.36 -6.67 -4.09
C ILE A 57 -0.50 -7.79 -4.66
N LEU A 58 0.53 -8.17 -3.91
CA LEU A 58 1.51 -9.18 -4.31
C LEU A 58 1.64 -10.22 -3.19
N GLU A 59 1.89 -11.48 -3.54
CA GLU A 59 2.24 -12.51 -2.56
C GLU A 59 3.60 -12.20 -1.88
N LYS A 60 4.50 -11.57 -2.62
CA LYS A 60 5.81 -11.11 -2.12
C LYS A 60 6.26 -9.86 -2.84
N LEU A 61 6.79 -8.88 -2.09
CA LEU A 61 7.44 -7.74 -2.71
C LEU A 61 8.73 -8.17 -3.42
N PRO A 62 8.96 -7.70 -4.66
CA PRO A 62 10.23 -7.92 -5.34
C PRO A 62 11.32 -7.17 -4.58
N LEU A 63 12.21 -7.92 -3.96
CA LEU A 63 13.42 -7.37 -3.39
C LEU A 63 14.40 -7.11 -4.53
N SER A 64 15.07 -5.96 -4.48
CA SER A 64 16.28 -5.78 -5.27
C SER A 64 17.32 -6.86 -4.92
N PRO A 65 18.30 -7.16 -5.78
CA PRO A 65 19.34 -8.16 -5.50
C PRO A 65 20.08 -7.93 -4.17
N ASN A 66 20.09 -6.70 -3.67
CA ASN A 66 20.70 -6.33 -2.39
C ASN A 66 19.72 -6.38 -1.20
N GLY A 67 18.52 -6.96 -1.37
CA GLY A 67 17.53 -7.12 -0.31
C GLY A 67 16.81 -5.84 0.11
N LYS A 68 16.93 -4.75 -0.68
CA LYS A 68 16.12 -3.54 -0.50
C LYS A 68 14.80 -3.63 -1.25
#